data_AF-A0A1J4Z3W4-F1
#
_entry.id   AF-A0A1J4Z3W4-F1
#
_cell.length_a   1.000
_cell.length_b   1.000
_cell.length_c   1.000
_cell.angle_alpha   90.00
_cell.angle_beta   90.00
_cell.angle_gamma   90.00
#
_symmetry.space_group_name_H-M   'P 1'
#
loop_
_entity.id
_entity.type
_entity.pdbx_description
1 polymer ?
#
loop_
_entity_poly.entity_id
_entity_poly.type
_entity_poly.pdbx_seq_one_letter_code
_entity_poly.pdbx_strand_id
1 'polypeptide(L)' 'MSPAYALQILKGVSARLFFQNNPKVRLRYPKGHLWSPGKFASSLGFIQVERAIDYVRNQDVHHA' A
#
# COMPACT_ATOMS: atom_id res chain seq x y z
N MET A 1 5.46 -7.44 5.70
CA MET A 1 4.79 -7.23 4.39
C MET A 1 5.49 -6.11 3.66
N SER A 2 5.98 -6.29 2.43
CA SER A 2 6.63 -5.20 1.69
C SER A 2 5.60 -4.27 1.02
N PRO A 3 5.87 -2.96 0.84
CA PRO A 3 4.96 -2.06 0.11
C PRO A 3 4.65 -2.56 -1.31
N ALA A 4 5.64 -3.17 -1.98
CA ALA A 4 5.46 -3.74 -3.30
C ALA A 4 4.45 -4.90 -3.31
N TYR A 5 4.51 -5.78 -2.30
CA TYR A 5 3.57 -6.89 -2.15
C TYR A 5 2.16 -6.39 -1.78
N ALA A 6 2.06 -5.40 -0.90
CA ALA A 6 0.78 -4.76 -0.58
C ALA A 6 0.10 -4.19 -1.84
N LEU A 7 0.84 -3.45 -2.67
CA LEU A 7 0.32 -2.93 -3.94
C LEU A 7 -0.08 -4.02 -4.93
N GLN A 8 0.66 -5.14 -4.98
CA GLN A 8 0.30 -6.28 -5.81
C GLN A 8 -1.06 -6.86 -5.40
N ILE A 9 -1.26 -7.12 -4.10
CA ILE A 9 -2.51 -7.66 -3.57
C ILE A 9 -3.64 -6.66 -3.79
N LEU A 10 -3.46 -5.40 -3.43
CA LEU A 10 -4.48 -4.37 -3.57
C LEU A 10 -4.95 -4.23 -5.02
N LYS A 11 -4.03 -4.08 -5.98
CA LYS A 11 -4.38 -3.93 -7.39
C LYS A 11 -4.96 -5.21 -7.99
N GLY A 12 -4.39 -6.38 -7.67
CA GLY A 12 -4.82 -7.66 -8.21
C GLY A 12 -6.21 -8.08 -7.71
N VAL A 13 -6.42 -8.05 -6.39
CA VAL A 13 -7.68 -8.47 -5.77
C VAL A 13 -8.80 -7.51 -6.11
N SER A 14 -8.57 -6.19 -6.05
CA SER A 14 -9.59 -5.21 -6.45
C SER A 14 -9.99 -5.35 -7.90
N ALA A 15 -9.05 -5.58 -8.83
CA ALA A 15 -9.37 -5.81 -10.23
C ALA A 15 -10.22 -7.07 -10.43
N ARG A 16 -9.85 -8.18 -9.76
CA ARG A 16 -10.63 -9.43 -9.80
C ARG A 16 -12.06 -9.21 -9.32
N LEU A 17 -12.24 -8.63 -8.14
CA LEU A 17 -13.56 -8.38 -7.56
C LEU A 17 -14.39 -7.41 -8.41
N PHE A 18 -13.77 -6.37 -8.97
CA PHE A 18 -14.45 -5.41 -9.84
C PHE A 18 -15.03 -6.08 -11.09
N PHE A 19 -14.24 -6.88 -11.81
CA PHE A 19 -14.70 -7.56 -13.01
C PHE A 19 -15.71 -8.67 -12.72
N GLN A 20 -15.59 -9.36 -11.59
CA GLN A 20 -16.57 -10.37 -11.16
C GLN A 20 -17.95 -9.75 -10.90
N ASN A 21 -18.00 -8.62 -10.22
CA ASN A 21 -19.27 -7.96 -9.86
C ASN A 21 -19.87 -7.15 -11.01
N ASN A 22 -19.10 -6.82 -12.05
CA ASN A 22 -19.53 -5.94 -13.14
C ASN A 22 -19.20 -6.53 -14.52
N PRO A 23 -19.79 -7.66 -14.95
CA PRO A 23 -19.37 -8.37 -16.16
C PRO A 23 -19.43 -7.51 -17.45
N LYS A 24 -20.33 -6.53 -17.52
CA LYS A 24 -20.48 -5.61 -18.67
C LYS A 24 -19.29 -4.66 -18.85
N VAL A 25 -18.47 -4.39 -17.82
CA VAL A 25 -17.31 -3.49 -17.97
C VAL A 25 -16.23 -4.06 -18.89
N ARG A 26 -16.28 -5.35 -19.24
CA ARG A 26 -15.42 -5.93 -20.28
C ARG A 26 -15.62 -5.30 -21.65
N LEU A 27 -16.77 -4.65 -21.90
CA LEU A 27 -17.00 -3.88 -23.12
C LEU A 27 -16.09 -2.64 -23.20
N ARG A 28 -15.82 -2.00 -22.05
CA ARG A 28 -14.87 -0.87 -21.95
C ARG A 28 -13.43 -1.34 -21.77
N TYR A 29 -13.22 -2.43 -21.03
CA TYR A 29 -11.91 -3.01 -20.73
C TYR A 29 -11.77 -4.41 -21.37
N PRO A 30 -11.66 -4.51 -22.71
CA PRO A 30 -11.65 -5.81 -23.40
C PRO A 30 -10.45 -6.68 -23.01
N LYS A 31 -9.31 -6.07 -22.69
CA LYS A 31 -8.10 -6.76 -22.21
C LYS A 31 -8.13 -7.10 -20.71
N GLY A 32 -9.14 -6.67 -19.97
CA GLY A 32 -9.27 -6.98 -18.53
C GLY A 32 -8.25 -6.29 -17.62
N HIS A 33 -7.55 -5.24 -18.08
CA HIS A 33 -6.69 -4.44 -17.23
C HIS A 33 -7.49 -3.32 -16.57
N LEU A 34 -7.66 -3.37 -15.25
CA LEU A 34 -8.32 -2.29 -14.50
C LEU A 34 -7.34 -1.15 -14.16
N TRP A 35 -6.14 -1.52 -13.71
CA TRP A 35 -5.12 -0.58 -13.25
C TRP A 35 -3.98 -0.47 -14.25
N SER A 36 -3.33 0.70 -14.30
CA SER A 36 -2.07 0.85 -15.04
C SER A 36 -0.97 -0.03 -14.44
N PRO A 37 0.08 -0.42 -15.20
CA PRO A 37 1.21 -1.16 -14.65
C PRO A 37 1.96 -0.39 -13.56
N GLY A 38 2.02 0.94 -13.71
CA GLY A 38 2.72 1.85 -12.80
C GLY A 38 2.15 1.84 -11.38
N LYS A 39 3.03 2.07 -10.40
CA LYS A 39 2.67 2.20 -8.99
C LYS A 39 3.61 3.20 -8.32
N PHE A 40 3.05 4.02 -7.42
CA PHE A 40 3.81 4.97 -6.62
C PHE A 40 3.55 4.68 -5.15
N ALA A 41 4.62 4.65 -4.36
CA ALA A 41 4.56 4.57 -2.91
C ALA A 41 5.68 5.45 -2.38
N SER A 42 5.36 6.25 -1.38
CA SER A 42 6.32 7.08 -0.66
C SER A 42 6.10 6.90 0.82
N SER A 43 7.18 7.00 1.60
CA SER A 43 7.09 7.03 3.05
C SER A 43 6.34 8.29 3.48
N LEU A 44 5.42 8.14 4.42
CA LEU A 44 4.79 9.25 5.12
C LEU A 44 5.34 9.24 6.55
N GLY A 45 5.97 10.35 6.96
CA GLY A 45 6.52 10.47 8.30
C GLY A 45 7.18 11.82 8.49
N PHE A 46 6.61 12.63 9.38
CA PHE A 46 7.30 13.76 9.98
C PHE A 46 7.62 13.34 11.41
N ILE A 47 8.84 12.84 11.62
CA ILE A 47 9.35 12.67 12.97
C ILE A 47 10.02 13.98 13.37
N GLN A 48 9.49 14.61 14.42
CA GLN A 48 10.18 15.70 15.10
C GLN A 48 11.46 15.15 15.73
N VAL A 49 12.58 15.85 15.57
CA VAL A 49 13.91 15.40 16.02
C VAL A 49 13.89 15.09 17.52
N GLU A 50 13.15 15.88 18.28
CA GLU A 50 12.94 15.73 19.72
C GLU A 50 12.35 14.34 20.04
N ARG A 51 11.38 13.88 19.26
CA ARG A 51 10.76 12.56 19.43
C ARG A 51 11.72 11.42 19.11
N ALA A 52 12.63 11.61 18.15
CA ALA A 52 13.69 10.65 17.87
C ALA A 52 14.68 10.55 19.04
N ILE A 53 15.10 11.70 19.56
CA ILE A 53 16.04 11.80 20.68
C ILE A 53 15.44 11.17 21.94
N ASP A 54 14.20 11.49 22.28
CA ASP A 54 13.53 10.95 23.46
C ASP A 54 13.35 9.43 23.38
N TYR A 55 13.07 8.88 22.18
CA TYR A 55 13.00 7.44 21.97
C TYR A 55 14.34 6.75 22.25
N VAL A 56 15.45 7.29 21.74
CA VAL A 56 16.78 6.70 21.94
C VAL A 56 17.22 6.82 23.40
N ARG A 57 16.99 7.97 24.04
CA ARG A 57 17.41 8.21 25.44
C ARG A 57 16.71 7.31 26.44
N ASN A 58 15.44 6.99 26.20
CA ASN A 58 14.62 6.20 27.12
C ASN A 58 14.48 4.73 26.70
N GLN A 59 15.30 4.27 25.73
CA GLN A 59 15.21 2.93 25.19
C GLN A 59 15.39 1.87 26.29
N ASP A 60 16.36 2.03 27.19
CA ASP A 60 16.64 1.07 28.26
C ASP A 60 15.49 0.94 29.28
N VAL A 61 14.73 2.01 29.51
CA VAL A 61 13.54 2.00 30.40
C VAL A 61 12.38 1.24 29.76
N HIS A 62 12.27 1.27 28.44
CA HIS A 62 11.21 0.58 27.70
C HIS A 62 11.45 -0.94 27.58
N HIS A 63 12.68 -1.41 27.76
CA HIS A 63 13.06 -2.83 27.64
C HIS A 63 13.50 -3.48 28.97
N ALA A 64 13.21 -2.83 30.10
CA ALA A 64 13.44 -3.36 31.45
C ALA A 64 12.33 -4.31 31.92
#